data_AF-A0A6A4NA05-F1
#
_entry.id   AF-A0A6A4NA05-F1
#
_cell.length_a   1.000
_cell.length_b   1.000
_cell.length_c   1.000
_cell.angle_alpha   90.00
_cell.angle_beta   90.00
_cell.angle_gamma   90.00
#
_symmetry.space_group_name_H-M   'P 1'
#
loop_
_entity.id
_entity.type
_entity.pdbx_description
1 polymer ?
#
loop_
_entity_poly.entity_id
_entity_poly.type
_entity_poly.pdbx_seq_one_letter_code
_entity_poly.pdbx_strand_id
1 'polypeptide(L)'
;MGKTVITGSANAGQLGVSTYTSATVAIVGDGFMAKDLTFQNTAPSHQAVAFKSDSDLSIIENCEFLGNQDTLLPQSLRQFYKSCYIQGNIDYIFGNSASVSKTVKS
;
A
#
# COMPACT_ATOMS: atom_id res chain seq x y z
N MET A 1 1.61 10.27 -13.31
CA MET A 1 0.90 9.76 -12.14
C MET A 1 0.84 10.83 -11.06
N GLY A 2 -0.12 10.71 -10.14
CA GLY A 2 -0.03 11.35 -8.82
C GLY A 2 -0.20 12.87 -8.73
N LYS A 3 -1.34 13.44 -9.16
CA LYS A 3 -1.70 14.82 -8.73
C LYS A 3 -2.35 14.85 -7.35
N THR A 4 -3.02 13.76 -6.98
CA THR A 4 -3.76 13.64 -5.72
C THR A 4 -3.03 12.65 -4.81
N VAL A 5 -2.61 13.15 -3.65
CA VAL A 5 -1.82 12.40 -2.67
C VAL A 5 -2.62 12.22 -1.38
N ILE A 6 -2.73 10.98 -0.92
CA ILE A 6 -3.21 10.64 0.42
C ILE A 6 -1.99 10.23 1.24
N THR A 7 -1.70 10.99 2.29
CA THR A 7 -0.44 10.85 3.05
C THR A 7 -0.67 10.71 4.55
N GLY A 8 0.23 9.98 5.21
CA GLY A 8 0.26 9.72 6.65
C GLY A 8 1.69 9.52 7.14
N SER A 9 1.87 9.28 8.44
CA SER A 9 3.20 9.09 9.07
C SER A 9 3.20 8.13 10.27
N ALA A 10 2.12 7.34 10.43
CA ALA A 10 2.04 6.36 11.51
C ALA A 10 3.07 5.24 11.29
N ASN A 11 3.67 4.73 12.35
CA ASN A 11 4.65 3.65 12.30
C ASN A 11 4.68 2.81 13.58
N ALA A 12 5.21 1.59 13.50
CA ALA A 12 5.25 0.63 14.61
C ALA A 12 6.18 1.02 15.79
N GLY A 13 6.97 2.09 15.65
CA GLY A 13 7.73 2.66 16.78
C GLY A 13 6.86 3.49 17.73
N GLN A 14 5.65 3.88 17.31
CA GLN A 14 4.71 4.63 18.13
C GLN A 14 3.94 3.70 19.08
N LEU A 15 3.73 4.15 20.32
CA LEU A 15 3.02 3.37 21.33
C LEU A 15 1.60 3.01 20.85
N GLY A 16 1.29 1.71 20.85
CA GLY A 16 -0.03 1.20 20.44
C GLY A 16 -0.25 1.11 18.94
N VAL A 17 0.76 1.43 18.11
CA VAL A 17 0.71 1.26 16.66
C VAL A 17 1.40 -0.04 16.28
N SER A 18 0.72 -0.85 15.48
CA SER A 18 1.27 -2.07 14.87
C SER A 18 1.55 -1.80 13.39
N THR A 19 2.25 -2.70 12.71
CA THR A 19 2.37 -2.66 11.24
C THR A 19 0.99 -2.56 10.56
N TYR A 20 -0.01 -3.30 11.04
CA TYR A 20 -1.34 -3.29 10.42
C TYR A 20 -2.10 -1.98 10.63
N THR A 21 -1.92 -1.36 11.79
CA THR A 21 -2.60 -0.10 12.15
C THR A 21 -1.80 1.15 11.76
N SER A 22 -0.62 0.99 11.16
CA SER A 22 0.18 2.10 10.60
C SER A 22 -0.25 2.52 9.19
N ALA A 23 -1.17 1.78 8.56
CA ALA A 23 -1.62 2.03 7.20
C ALA A 23 -2.24 3.44 7.02
N THR A 24 -1.68 4.25 6.12
CA THR A 24 -2.30 5.53 5.70
C THR A 24 -3.69 5.30 5.11
N VAL A 25 -3.86 4.24 4.30
CA VAL A 25 -5.15 3.79 3.79
C VAL A 25 -5.28 2.28 3.98
N ALA A 26 -6.39 1.85 4.58
CA ALA A 26 -6.74 0.44 4.75
C ALA A 26 -8.09 0.15 4.07
N ILE A 27 -8.09 -0.80 3.14
CA ILE A 27 -9.28 -1.21 2.38
C ILE A 27 -9.73 -2.59 2.83
N VAL A 28 -11.01 -2.72 3.14
CA VAL A 28 -11.65 -3.99 3.56
C VAL A 28 -12.85 -4.36 2.69
N GLY A 29 -13.49 -3.40 2.03
CA GLY A 29 -14.64 -3.67 1.16
C GLY A 29 -14.24 -4.29 -0.18
N ASP A 30 -14.93 -5.35 -0.59
CA ASP A 30 -14.70 -6.05 -1.86
C ASP A 30 -14.97 -5.18 -3.08
N GLY A 31 -14.30 -5.50 -4.20
CA GLY A 31 -14.46 -4.81 -5.47
C GLY A 31 -13.89 -3.39 -5.46
N PHE A 32 -12.96 -3.09 -4.56
CA PHE A 32 -12.35 -1.77 -4.49
C PHE A 32 -11.60 -1.43 -5.78
N MET A 33 -11.74 -0.18 -6.23
CA MET A 33 -11.06 0.33 -7.41
C MET A 33 -10.35 1.64 -7.09
N ALA A 34 -9.09 1.74 -7.50
CA ALA A 34 -8.32 2.97 -7.40
C ALA A 34 -7.61 3.27 -8.73
N LYS A 35 -7.59 4.55 -9.11
CA LYS A 35 -6.89 5.02 -10.30
C LYS A 35 -6.37 6.44 -10.15
N ASP A 36 -5.18 6.69 -10.70
CA ASP A 36 -4.56 8.03 -10.75
C ASP A 36 -4.29 8.66 -9.36
N LEU A 37 -4.03 7.82 -8.34
CA LEU A 37 -3.80 8.21 -6.94
C LEU A 37 -2.39 7.86 -6.45
N THR A 38 -1.90 8.64 -5.49
CA THR A 38 -0.69 8.34 -4.72
C THR A 38 -1.05 8.08 -3.27
N PHE A 39 -0.64 6.92 -2.73
CA PHE A 39 -0.72 6.55 -1.33
C PHE A 39 0.66 6.62 -0.71
N GLN A 40 0.83 7.40 0.36
CA GLN A 40 2.13 7.65 0.95
C GLN A 40 2.15 7.47 2.47
N ASN A 41 3.22 6.87 2.99
CA ASN A 41 3.59 6.97 4.39
C ASN A 41 4.99 7.61 4.50
N THR A 42 5.10 8.69 5.26
CA THR A 42 6.29 9.53 5.37
C THR A 42 7.16 9.21 6.60
N ALA A 43 6.80 8.17 7.37
CA ALA A 43 7.60 7.79 8.53
C ALA A 43 9.05 7.46 8.12
N PRO A 44 10.05 8.01 8.84
CA PRO A 44 11.46 7.84 8.46
C PRO A 44 12.03 6.48 8.85
N SER A 45 11.39 5.77 9.78
CA SER A 45 11.86 4.51 10.35
C SER A 45 10.71 3.64 10.85
N HIS A 46 11.03 2.38 11.14
CA HIS A 46 10.10 1.32 11.52
C HIS A 46 9.09 0.98 10.41
N GLN A 47 8.32 -0.07 10.64
CA GLN A 47 7.27 -0.53 9.75
C GLN A 47 6.18 0.54 9.59
N ALA A 48 5.92 0.97 8.36
CA ALA A 48 5.06 2.10 8.08
C ALA A 48 4.30 1.91 6.74
N VAL A 49 3.07 1.43 6.84
CA VAL A 49 2.29 1.03 5.67
C VAL A 49 1.68 2.25 4.97
N ALA A 50 1.88 2.37 3.65
CA ALA A 50 1.22 3.39 2.84
C ALA A 50 -0.16 2.92 2.38
N PHE A 51 -0.30 1.65 1.99
CA PHE A 51 -1.56 1.07 1.57
C PHE A 51 -1.68 -0.38 2.02
N LYS A 52 -2.79 -0.69 2.69
CA LYS A 52 -3.18 -2.04 3.12
C LYS A 52 -4.49 -2.44 2.44
N SER A 53 -4.57 -3.67 1.93
CA SER A 53 -5.80 -4.19 1.33
C SER A 53 -6.10 -5.62 1.77
N ASP A 54 -7.28 -5.79 2.36
CA ASP A 54 -7.97 -7.05 2.65
C ASP A 54 -9.13 -7.32 1.68
N SER A 55 -9.18 -6.62 0.55
CA SER A 55 -10.33 -6.63 -0.38
C SER A 55 -10.18 -7.70 -1.46
N ASP A 56 -11.25 -8.44 -1.74
CA ASP A 56 -11.30 -9.35 -2.88
C ASP A 56 -11.68 -8.61 -4.17
N LEU A 57 -11.21 -9.13 -5.30
CA LEU A 57 -11.48 -8.59 -6.64
C LEU A 57 -11.10 -7.10 -6.81
N SER A 58 -10.05 -6.67 -6.13
CA SER A 58 -9.54 -5.29 -6.20
C SER A 58 -8.82 -5.00 -7.51
N ILE A 59 -9.05 -3.82 -8.08
CA ILE A 59 -8.32 -3.31 -9.26
C ILE A 59 -7.66 -1.98 -8.91
N ILE A 60 -6.34 -1.95 -9.00
CA ILE A 60 -5.54 -0.76 -8.79
C ILE A 60 -4.79 -0.47 -10.11
N GLU A 61 -5.07 0.68 -10.72
CA GLU A 61 -4.46 1.05 -12.01
C GLU A 61 -3.77 2.42 -11.93
N ASN A 62 -2.55 2.56 -12.43
CA ASN A 62 -1.84 3.85 -12.52
C ASN A 62 -1.72 4.58 -11.17
N CYS A 63 -1.48 3.82 -10.10
CA CYS A 63 -1.29 4.33 -8.74
C CYS A 63 0.18 4.31 -8.31
N GLU A 64 0.51 5.17 -7.35
CA GLU A 64 1.81 5.21 -6.68
C GLU A 64 1.67 4.79 -5.22
N PHE A 65 2.61 3.99 -4.74
CA PHE A 65 2.74 3.58 -3.34
C PHE A 65 4.12 3.99 -2.84
N LEU A 66 4.17 4.98 -1.95
CA LEU A 66 5.44 5.61 -1.55
C LEU A 66 5.68 5.42 -0.05
N GLY A 67 6.82 4.86 0.31
CA GLY A 67 7.20 4.64 1.70
C GLY A 67 8.64 4.19 1.86
N ASN A 68 8.93 3.60 3.03
CA ASN A 68 10.22 3.02 3.38
C ASN A 68 10.04 1.53 3.66
N GLN A 69 9.95 1.13 4.93
CA GLN A 69 9.73 -0.25 5.34
C GLN A 69 8.22 -0.53 5.33
N ASP A 70 7.82 -1.68 4.76
CA ASP A 70 6.43 -2.16 4.74
C ASP A 70 5.48 -1.29 3.90
N THR A 71 5.93 -0.68 2.80
CA THR A 71 5.13 0.29 2.00
C THR A 71 3.76 -0.23 1.55
N LEU A 72 3.71 -1.38 0.85
CA LEU A 72 2.48 -1.92 0.27
C LEU A 72 2.15 -3.29 0.89
N LEU A 73 0.98 -3.37 1.53
CA LEU A 73 0.48 -4.56 2.23
C LEU A 73 -0.78 -5.14 1.55
N PRO A 74 -0.63 -5.95 0.48
CA PRO A 74 -1.73 -6.73 -0.07
C PRO A 74 -1.93 -7.97 0.83
N GLN A 75 -2.65 -7.76 1.92
CA GLN A 75 -2.75 -8.66 3.06
C GLN A 75 -3.41 -10.01 2.71
N SER A 76 -4.54 -10.00 2.00
CA SER A 76 -5.28 -11.21 1.62
C SER A 76 -6.09 -11.07 0.33
N LEU A 77 -6.63 -12.19 -0.15
CA LEU A 77 -7.59 -12.26 -1.28
C LEU A 77 -7.00 -11.85 -2.64
N ARG A 78 -7.85 -11.69 -3.67
CA ARG A 78 -7.40 -11.50 -5.05
C ARG A 78 -7.32 -10.02 -5.39
N GLN A 79 -6.14 -9.57 -5.82
CA GLN A 79 -5.87 -8.17 -6.11
C GLN A 79 -5.07 -8.04 -7.40
N PHE A 80 -5.38 -7.02 -8.20
CA PHE A 80 -4.70 -6.77 -9.47
C PHE A 80 -4.12 -5.35 -9.52
N TYR A 81 -2.80 -5.27 -9.71
CA TYR A 81 -2.06 -4.01 -9.80
C TYR A 81 -1.53 -3.81 -11.21
N LYS A 82 -1.90 -2.71 -11.87
CA LYS A 82 -1.54 -2.44 -13.27
C LYS A 82 -0.94 -1.04 -13.44
N SER A 83 0.20 -0.96 -14.12
CA SER A 83 0.88 0.32 -14.39
C SER A 83 1.19 1.12 -13.11
N CYS A 84 1.45 0.44 -11.99
CA CYS A 84 1.71 1.07 -10.70
C CYS A 84 3.21 1.33 -10.49
N TYR A 85 3.53 2.29 -9.64
CA TYR A 85 4.87 2.51 -9.11
C TYR A 85 4.88 2.27 -7.60
N ILE A 86 5.87 1.52 -7.11
CA ILE A 86 6.01 1.19 -5.70
C ILE A 86 7.43 1.58 -5.29
N GLN A 87 7.55 2.37 -4.24
CA GLN A 87 8.83 2.80 -3.68
C GLN A 87 8.95 2.35 -2.22
N GLY A 88 10.07 1.73 -1.87
CA GLY A 88 10.44 1.43 -0.49
C GLY A 88 11.82 0.82 -0.37
N ASN A 89 12.18 0.36 0.84
CA ASN A 89 13.51 -0.16 1.13
C ASN A 89 13.51 -1.60 1.68
N ILE A 90 12.77 -1.88 2.75
CA ILE A 90 12.73 -3.17 3.45
C ILE A 90 11.29 -3.70 3.36
N ASP A 91 11.12 -4.93 2.87
CA ASP A 91 9.83 -5.61 2.79
C ASP A 91 8.70 -4.74 2.21
N TYR A 92 9.04 -3.87 1.25
CA TYR A 92 8.17 -2.80 0.78
C TYR A 92 6.96 -3.29 -0.04
N ILE A 93 6.93 -4.59 -0.38
CA ILE A 93 5.75 -5.33 -0.81
C ILE A 93 5.70 -6.62 0.01
N PHE A 94 4.69 -6.78 0.87
CA PHE A 94 4.58 -7.92 1.78
C PHE A 94 3.12 -8.27 2.07
N GLY A 95 2.82 -9.52 2.38
CA GLY A 95 1.44 -9.98 2.63
C GLY A 95 1.20 -11.37 2.08
N ASN A 96 -0.05 -11.83 2.12
CA ASN A 96 -0.44 -13.20 1.75
C ASN A 96 -1.63 -13.22 0.76
N SER A 97 -1.78 -12.17 -0.05
CA SER A 97 -2.78 -12.11 -1.12
C SER A 97 -2.39 -12.95 -2.34
N ALA A 98 -3.40 -13.38 -3.09
CA ALA A 98 -3.24 -13.84 -4.46
C ALA A 98 -3.18 -12.63 -5.40
N SER A 99 -2.03 -11.96 -5.44
CA SER A 99 -1.83 -10.72 -6.19
C SER A 99 -1.12 -10.93 -7.53
N VAL A 100 -1.58 -10.22 -8.57
CA VAL A 100 -0.89 -10.16 -9.87
C VAL A 100 -0.54 -8.71 -10.19
N SER A 101 0.73 -8.50 -10.53
CA SER A 101 1.30 -7.20 -10.91
C SER A 101 1.65 -7.17 -12.39
N LYS A 102 1.06 -6.23 -13.15
CA LYS A 102 1.31 -6.04 -14.57
C LYS A 102 1.88 -4.65 -14.86
N THR A 103 3.11 -4.60 -15.36
CA THR A 103 3.85 -3.35 -15.61
C THR A 103 3.98 -2.50 -14.34
N VAL A 104 4.57 -3.10 -13.30
CA VAL A 104 4.90 -2.40 -12.06
C VAL A 104 6.37 -2.00 -12.09
N LYS A 105 6.67 -0.75 -11.72
CA LYS A 105 8.04 -0.30 -11.45
C LYS A 105 8.24 -0.32 -9.93
N SER A 106 9.26 -1.03 -9.48
CA SER A 106 9.66 -1.21 -8.09
C SER A 106 11.11 -0.82 -7.91
#